data_AF-A0A8J4ECK5-F1
#
_entry.id   AF-A0A8J4ECK5-F1
#
_cell.length_a   1.000
_cell.length_b   1.000
_cell.length_c   1.000
_cell.angle_alpha   90.00
_cell.angle_beta   90.00
_cell.angle_gamma   90.00
#
_symmetry.space_group_name_H-M   'P 1'
#
loop_
_entity.id
_entity.type
_entity.pdbx_description
1 polymer ?
#
loop_
_entity_poly.entity_id
_entity_poly.type
_entity_poly.pdbx_seq_one_letter_code
_entity_poly.pdbx_strand_id
1 'polypeptide(L)'
;MLVFRGLLVLTLAFAGLGAAVPAGAEGPVPLGRTSLRAADPSVIRVGGTYISAQSAGGGIHVRQASSPDGLASAASRQVWSDTATWVRSGHRRSCRTAAGTTSTSPPDAVPPTACT
;
A
#
# COMPACT_ATOMS: atom_id res chain seq x y z
N MET A 1 49.93 36.26 -26.83
CA MET A 1 50.81 35.20 -26.31
C MET A 1 51.55 35.74 -25.09
N LEU A 2 51.17 35.32 -23.88
CA LEU A 2 52.13 35.06 -22.80
C LEU A 2 51.41 34.20 -21.76
N VAL A 3 52.00 33.05 -21.49
CA VAL A 3 51.43 31.93 -20.75
C VAL A 3 52.03 31.97 -19.36
N PHE A 4 51.23 32.22 -18.32
CA PHE A 4 51.64 31.95 -16.94
C PHE A 4 50.80 30.80 -16.38
N ARG A 5 51.34 29.60 -16.58
CA ARG A 5 50.97 28.39 -15.86
C ARG A 5 51.46 28.53 -14.43
N GLY A 6 50.54 28.82 -13.52
CA GLY A 6 50.77 28.81 -12.08
C GLY A 6 49.58 28.15 -11.40
N LEU A 7 49.62 26.81 -11.35
CA LEU A 7 48.70 25.99 -10.57
C LEU A 7 48.96 26.28 -9.08
N LEU A 8 48.16 27.14 -8.46
CA LEU A 8 48.06 27.21 -7.00
C LEU A 8 46.70 26.62 -6.61
N VAL A 9 46.67 25.30 -6.47
CA VAL A 9 45.58 24.58 -5.82
C VAL A 9 45.65 24.94 -4.33
N LEU A 10 44.87 25.93 -3.92
CA LEU A 10 44.59 26.18 -2.51
C LEU A 10 43.45 25.23 -2.10
N THR A 11 43.81 23.98 -1.79
CA THR A 11 42.94 23.08 -1.03
C THR A 11 42.76 23.65 0.37
N LEU A 12 41.74 24.50 0.55
CA LEU A 12 41.20 24.78 1.87
C LEU A 12 40.66 23.46 2.42
N ALA A 13 41.40 22.91 3.38
CA ALA A 13 40.93 21.85 4.24
C ALA A 13 39.64 22.33 4.92
N PHE A 14 38.49 21.85 4.45
CA PHE A 14 37.24 21.90 5.20
C PHE A 14 37.40 20.93 6.38
N ALA A 15 38.11 21.40 7.41
CA ALA A 15 38.26 20.70 8.67
C ALA A 15 36.88 20.62 9.33
N GLY A 16 36.30 19.43 9.23
CA GLY A 16 35.34 18.83 10.14
C GLY A 16 34.52 19.77 11.01
N LEU A 17 33.43 20.30 10.46
CA LEU A 17 32.23 20.50 11.26
C LEU A 17 31.27 19.36 10.93
N GLY A 18 31.61 18.17 11.41
CA GLY A 18 30.64 17.10 11.53
C GLY A 18 29.59 17.55 12.53
N ALA A 19 28.48 18.09 12.05
CA ALA A 19 27.30 18.24 12.88
C ALA A 19 26.99 16.84 13.43
N ALA A 20 27.14 16.66 14.75
CA ALA A 20 26.65 15.48 15.41
C ALA A 20 25.16 15.42 15.13
N VAL A 21 24.74 14.56 14.19
CA VAL A 21 23.34 14.22 14.03
C VAL A 21 22.97 13.61 15.37
N PRO A 22 22.10 14.24 16.19
CA PRO A 22 21.64 13.57 17.39
C PRO A 22 21.01 12.27 16.90
N ALA A 23 21.57 11.15 17.33
CA ALA A 23 20.86 9.88 17.28
C ALA A 23 19.63 10.11 18.15
N GLY A 24 18.52 10.51 17.50
CA GLY A 24 17.24 10.60 18.16
C GLY A 24 17.04 9.25 18.82
N ALA A 25 16.87 9.25 20.14
CA ALA A 25 16.48 8.06 20.85
C ALA A 25 15.17 7.60 20.20
N GLU A 26 15.24 6.62 19.32
CA GLU A 26 14.09 5.87 18.85
C GLU A 26 13.63 5.03 20.03
N GLY A 27 12.95 5.71 20.97
CA GLY A 27 12.08 5.03 21.91
C GLY A 27 11.10 4.16 21.13
N PRO A 28 10.51 3.14 21.77
CA PRO A 28 9.59 2.22 21.10
C PRO A 28 8.61 2.99 20.23
N VAL A 29 8.67 2.82 18.91
CA VAL A 29 7.71 3.43 18.00
C VAL A 29 6.37 2.82 18.36
N PRO A 30 5.38 3.61 18.82
CA PRO A 30 4.08 3.06 19.16
C PRO A 30 3.54 2.28 17.97
N LEU A 31 3.26 0.99 18.18
CA LEU A 31 2.62 0.15 17.16
C LEU A 31 1.17 0.63 17.03
N GLY A 32 0.92 1.55 16.10
CA GLY A 32 -0.43 1.97 15.75
C GLY A 32 -1.24 0.78 15.25
N ARG A 33 -2.44 0.60 15.79
CA ARG A 33 -3.34 -0.51 15.42
C ARG A 33 -4.55 0.07 14.73
N THR A 34 -4.73 -0.28 13.46
CA THR A 34 -5.92 0.12 12.73
C THR A 34 -7.18 -0.52 13.31
N SER A 35 -8.20 0.28 13.57
CA SER A 35 -9.55 -0.17 13.92
C SER A 35 -10.46 -0.32 12.69
N LEU A 36 -9.89 -0.22 11.48
CA LEU A 36 -10.63 -0.26 10.22
C LEU A 36 -11.44 -1.56 10.10
N ARG A 37 -12.71 -1.42 9.73
CA ARG A 37 -13.63 -2.52 9.43
C ARG A 37 -14.02 -2.41 7.95
N ALA A 38 -13.32 -3.16 7.11
CA ALA A 38 -13.48 -3.12 5.66
C ALA A 38 -13.19 -4.52 5.08
N ALA A 39 -13.72 -4.79 3.89
CA ALA A 39 -13.36 -5.98 3.13
C ALA A 39 -11.97 -5.79 2.49
N ASP A 40 -11.14 -6.83 2.61
CA ASP A 40 -9.78 -6.91 2.04
C ASP A 40 -8.95 -5.64 2.24
N PRO A 41 -8.78 -5.15 3.50
CA PRO A 41 -8.07 -3.91 3.75
C PRO A 41 -6.58 -4.07 3.43
N SER A 42 -6.07 -3.20 2.57
CA SER A 42 -4.63 -3.03 2.37
C SER A 42 -4.22 -1.64 2.85
N VAL A 43 -3.10 -1.55 3.57
CA VAL A 43 -2.59 -0.29 4.12
C VAL A 43 -1.13 -0.11 3.72
N ILE A 44 -0.82 1.06 3.17
CA ILE A 44 0.55 1.47 2.82
C ILE A 44 0.87 2.82 3.47
N ARG A 45 2.16 3.13 3.63
CA ARG A 45 2.63 4.43 4.14
C ARG A 45 3.52 5.11 3.10
N VAL A 46 3.14 6.33 2.70
CA VAL A 46 3.87 7.14 1.70
C VAL A 46 4.03 8.55 2.25
N GLY A 47 5.26 9.05 2.35
CA GLY A 47 5.53 10.43 2.78
C GLY A 47 4.91 10.79 4.15
N GLY A 48 4.86 9.83 5.08
CA GLY A 48 4.23 10.03 6.41
C GLY A 48 2.72 9.83 6.46
N THR A 49 2.06 9.65 5.31
CA THR A 49 0.61 9.42 5.21
C THR A 49 0.31 7.93 5.11
N TYR A 50 -0.58 7.44 5.97
CA TYR A 50 -1.17 6.11 5.83
C TYR A 50 -2.34 6.16 4.85
N ILE A 51 -2.36 5.23 3.91
CA ILE A 51 -3.35 5.13 2.85
C ILE A 51 -3.94 3.73 2.94
N SER A 52 -5.26 3.63 3.14
CA SER A 52 -5.96 2.35 3.09
C SER A 52 -6.76 2.24 1.80
N ALA A 53 -6.59 1.14 1.06
CA ALA A 53 -7.48 0.77 -0.04
C ALA A 53 -8.35 -0.43 0.39
N GLN A 54 -9.62 -0.37 0.03
CA GLN A 54 -10.61 -1.41 0.35
C GLN A 54 -11.57 -1.64 -0.81
N SER A 55 -12.04 -2.88 -0.94
CA SER A 55 -13.13 -3.24 -1.83
C SER A 55 -14.46 -2.91 -1.13
N ALA A 56 -15.29 -2.05 -1.73
CA ALA A 56 -16.61 -1.71 -1.21
C ALA A 56 -17.52 -1.18 -2.32
N GLY A 57 -18.83 -1.40 -2.21
CA GLY A 57 -19.81 -0.76 -3.10
C GLY A 57 -19.59 -0.99 -4.61
N GLY A 58 -18.99 -2.12 -5.01
CA GLY A 58 -18.68 -2.41 -6.42
C GLY A 58 -17.47 -1.64 -6.97
N GLY A 59 -16.59 -1.14 -6.10
CA GLY A 59 -15.39 -0.42 -6.51
C GLY A 59 -14.29 -0.44 -5.46
N ILE A 60 -13.27 0.40 -5.70
CA ILE A 60 -12.16 0.62 -4.78
C ILE A 60 -12.37 1.96 -4.07
N HIS A 61 -12.32 1.91 -2.74
CA HIS A 61 -12.36 3.07 -1.88
C HIS A 61 -11.01 3.28 -1.20
N VAL A 62 -10.62 4.54 -1.07
CA VAL A 62 -9.39 4.96 -0.42
C VAL A 62 -9.69 5.91 0.74
N ARG A 63 -8.95 5.75 1.83
CA ARG A 63 -8.91 6.67 2.98
C ARG A 63 -7.47 7.02 3.29
N GLN A 64 -7.25 8.20 3.88
CA GLN A 64 -5.92 8.68 4.25
C GLN A 64 -5.91 9.25 5.67
N ALA A 65 -4.85 8.98 6.42
CA ALA A 65 -4.65 9.50 7.77
C ALA A 65 -3.15 9.67 8.08
N SER A 66 -2.82 10.52 9.05
CA SER A 66 -1.44 10.69 9.53
C SER A 66 -0.99 9.58 10.49
N SER A 67 -1.91 8.72 10.94
CA SER A 67 -1.64 7.58 11.82
C SER A 67 -2.48 6.36 11.44
N PRO A 68 -2.07 5.13 11.81
CA PRO A 68 -2.87 3.93 11.59
C PRO A 68 -4.24 3.99 12.25
N ASP A 69 -4.32 4.54 13.47
CA ASP A 69 -5.54 4.61 14.27
C ASP A 69 -6.57 5.57 13.64
N GLY A 70 -6.10 6.62 12.97
CA GLY A 70 -6.97 7.60 12.31
C GLY A 70 -7.62 7.11 11.01
N LEU A 71 -7.19 5.96 10.45
CA LEU A 71 -7.70 5.44 9.18
C LEU A 71 -9.19 5.07 9.24
N ALA A 72 -9.66 4.56 10.38
CA ALA A 72 -11.05 4.12 10.52
C ALA A 72 -12.06 5.28 10.47
N SER A 73 -11.67 6.45 10.99
CA SER A 73 -12.49 7.67 10.99
C SER A 73 -12.28 8.55 9.76
N ALA A 74 -11.21 8.32 8.99
CA ALA A 74 -10.90 9.11 7.80
C ALA A 74 -11.99 8.96 6.73
N ALA A 75 -12.24 10.04 5.99
CA ALA A 75 -13.25 10.04 4.93
C ALA A 75 -12.92 9.02 3.83
N SER A 76 -13.94 8.28 3.40
CA SER A 76 -13.85 7.34 2.28
C SER A 76 -14.08 8.04 0.96
N ARG A 77 -13.17 7.85 0.01
CA ARG A 77 -13.35 8.30 -1.37
C ARG A 77 -13.30 7.10 -2.31
N GLN A 78 -14.34 6.92 -3.11
CA GLN A 78 -14.29 5.98 -4.22
C GLN A 78 -13.31 6.53 -5.28
N VAL A 79 -12.30 5.74 -5.63
CA VAL A 79 -11.29 6.10 -6.63
C VAL A 79 -11.44 5.30 -7.91
N TRP A 80 -12.17 4.19 -7.84
CA TRP A 80 -12.50 3.36 -8.99
C TRP A 80 -13.86 2.68 -8.78
N SER A 81 -14.59 2.48 -9.86
CA SER A 81 -15.86 1.76 -9.91
C SER A 81 -15.83 0.77 -11.06
N ASP A 82 -16.36 -0.43 -10.86
CA ASP A 82 -16.56 -1.37 -11.95
C ASP A 82 -17.72 -0.91 -12.84
N THR A 83 -17.41 -0.09 -13.85
CA THR A 83 -18.38 0.37 -14.85
C THR A 83 -18.50 -0.57 -16.04
N ALA A 84 -17.69 -1.63 -16.09
CA ALA A 84 -17.52 -2.42 -17.29
C ALA A 84 -18.35 -3.71 -17.23
N THR A 85 -19.19 -3.91 -18.24
CA THR A 85 -20.10 -5.05 -18.39
C THR A 85 -19.40 -6.36 -18.78
N TRP A 86 -18.12 -6.58 -18.43
CA TRP A 86 -17.36 -7.77 -18.85
C TRP A 86 -18.04 -9.10 -18.46
N VAL A 87 -18.90 -9.09 -17.44
CA VAL A 87 -19.74 -10.23 -17.02
C VAL A 87 -20.91 -10.51 -17.99
N ARG A 88 -21.35 -9.52 -18.79
CA ARG A 88 -22.49 -9.64 -19.71
C ARG A 88 -22.08 -10.08 -21.12
N SER A 89 -20.82 -9.94 -21.52
CA SER A 89 -20.31 -10.30 -22.85
C SER A 89 -19.69 -11.71 -22.93
N GLY A 90 -20.29 -12.69 -22.24
CA GLY A 90 -20.08 -14.12 -22.53
C GLY A 90 -18.74 -14.75 -22.13
N HIS A 91 -17.75 -14.01 -21.64
CA HIS A 91 -16.49 -14.58 -21.14
C HIS A 91 -16.59 -15.01 -19.67
N ARG A 92 -17.60 -15.83 -19.37
CA ARG A 92 -17.56 -16.67 -18.16
C ARG A 92 -16.54 -17.76 -18.44
N ARG A 93 -15.36 -17.71 -17.81
CA ARG A 93 -14.64 -18.94 -17.49
C ARG A 93 -15.53 -19.73 -16.55
N SER A 94 -16.37 -20.55 -17.17
CA SER A 94 -17.30 -21.45 -16.53
C SER A 94 -16.49 -22.57 -15.87
N CYS A 95 -15.91 -22.32 -14.69
CA CYS A 95 -15.71 -23.43 -13.76
C CYS A 95 -17.13 -23.74 -13.22
N ARG A 96 -17.93 -24.42 -14.06
CA ARG A 96 -19.25 -24.96 -13.72
C ARG A 96 -18.94 -26.07 -12.73
N THR A 97 -19.17 -25.83 -11.46
CA THR A 97 -19.25 -26.92 -10.48
C THR A 97 -20.28 -27.90 -11.03
N ALA A 98 -19.85 -29.10 -11.40
CA ALA A 98 -20.71 -30.16 -11.89
C ALA A 98 -21.50 -30.74 -10.71
N ALA A 99 -22.33 -29.92 -10.07
CA ALA A 99 -23.34 -30.37 -9.13
C ALA A 99 -24.23 -29.17 -8.78
N GLY A 100 -25.46 -29.18 -9.28
CA GLY A 100 -26.54 -28.33 -8.78
C GLY A 100 -27.01 -28.76 -7.39
N THR A 101 -26.09 -28.89 -6.43
CA THR A 101 -26.41 -29.18 -5.03
C THR A 101 -25.72 -28.19 -4.12
N THR A 102 -26.52 -27.51 -3.30
CA THR A 102 -26.07 -26.68 -2.19
C THR A 102 -25.26 -27.57 -1.24
N SER A 103 -23.94 -27.42 -1.21
CA SER A 103 -23.08 -28.10 -0.25
C SER A 103 -22.65 -27.10 0.83
N THR A 104 -23.20 -27.24 2.03
CA THR A 104 -22.60 -26.68 3.24
C THR A 104 -21.36 -27.53 3.54
N SER A 105 -20.18 -27.07 3.10
CA SER A 105 -18.91 -27.71 3.44
C SER A 105 -18.30 -27.04 4.69
N PRO A 106 -17.73 -27.80 5.64
CA PRO A 106 -17.00 -27.27 6.80
C PRO A 106 -15.72 -26.51 6.38
N PRO A 107 -15.18 -25.62 7.24
CA PRO A 107 -14.19 -24.62 6.87
C PRO A 107 -12.83 -25.14 6.38
N ASP A 108 -12.55 -26.45 6.47
CA ASP A 108 -11.24 -27.04 6.18
C ASP A 108 -11.19 -27.94 4.93
N ALA A 109 -12.20 -27.90 4.07
CA ALA A 109 -12.16 -28.63 2.80
C ALA A 109 -11.26 -27.91 1.77
N VAL A 110 -10.15 -28.56 1.40
CA VAL A 110 -9.30 -28.13 0.28
C VAL A 110 -10.14 -28.13 -1.01
N PRO A 111 -10.26 -26.99 -1.74
CA PRO A 111 -11.05 -26.95 -2.96
C PRO A 111 -10.41 -27.87 -4.03
N PRO A 112 -11.20 -28.60 -4.84
CA PRO A 112 -10.63 -29.46 -5.86
C PRO A 112 -9.87 -28.63 -6.90
N THR A 113 -8.64 -29.04 -7.16
CA THR A 113 -7.76 -28.52 -8.20
C THR A 113 -8.40 -28.75 -9.57
N ALA A 114 -9.20 -27.80 -10.05
CA ALA A 114 -9.80 -27.89 -11.38
C ALA A 114 -10.08 -26.50 -11.98
N CYS A 115 -9.03 -25.75 -12.29
CA CYS A 115 -9.03 -24.88 -13.46
C CYS A 115 -7.57 -24.92 -13.98
N THR A 116 -7.29 -25.70 -15.04
CA THR A 116 -6.04 -25.63 -15.82
C THR A 116 -6.19 -24.60 -16.92
#